data_AF-A0A661UB46-F1
#
_entry.id   AF-A0A661UB46-F1
#
_cell.length_a   1.000
_cell.length_b   1.000
_cell.length_c   1.000
_cell.angle_alpha   90.00
_cell.angle_beta   90.00
_cell.angle_gamma   90.00
#
_symmetry.space_group_name_H-M   'P 1'
#
loop_
_entity.id
_entity.type
_entity.pdbx_description
1 polymer ?
#
loop_
_entity_poly.entity_id
_entity_poly.type
_entity_poly.pdbx_seq_one_letter_code
_entity_poly.pdbx_strand_id
1 'polypeptide(L)'
;MLYQELKNDGVQAHLIDLDRLKRTCRFVLPMLLAIAKLVTLIRREKIDIVHANSLWALKFCTIASLITGVPTVAMIHAYPKIHSRVKRMFHILTRRFCYRRAKRIVAVSNALKDALVADNAPPTKVIVIPNGVEAEWFVRSAQQPADRV
;
A
#
# COMPACT_ATOMS: atom_id res chain seq x y z
N MET A 1 13.48 11.67 -3.04
CA MET A 1 12.51 12.57 -3.66
C MET A 1 11.22 12.57 -2.83
N LEU A 2 10.40 11.52 -2.91
CA LEU A 2 9.14 11.39 -2.13
C LEU A 2 9.22 11.70 -0.62
N TYR A 3 10.26 11.22 0.07
CA TYR A 3 10.42 11.49 1.51
C TYR A 3 10.54 12.98 1.85
N GLN A 4 11.22 13.74 0.98
CA GLN A 4 11.39 15.18 1.19
C GLN A 4 10.14 15.95 0.80
N GLU A 5 9.44 15.52 -0.26
CA GLU A 5 8.13 16.09 -0.63
C GLU A 5 7.13 15.96 0.51
N LEU A 6 6.99 14.75 1.09
CA LEU A 6 6.10 14.54 2.24
C LEU A 6 6.44 15.47 3.41
N LYS A 7 7.73 15.70 3.69
CA LYS A 7 8.14 16.63 4.74
C LYS A 7 7.81 18.08 4.41
N ASN A 8 8.01 18.49 3.15
CA ASN A 8 7.67 19.83 2.68
C ASN A 8 6.17 20.09 2.77
N ASP A 9 5.35 19.05 2.57
CA ASP A 9 3.89 19.10 2.70
C ASP A 9 3.41 19.01 4.16
N GLY A 10 4.32 19.05 5.14
CA GLY A 10 4.01 18.99 6.56
C GLY A 10 3.63 17.59 7.06
N VAL A 11 3.82 16.54 6.26
CA VAL A 11 3.54 15.16 6.64
C VAL A 11 4.71 14.58 7.44
N GLN A 12 4.43 14.07 8.63
CA GLN A 12 5.42 13.39 9.46
C GLN A 12 5.87 12.08 8.77
N ALA A 13 7.10 12.05 8.27
CA ALA A 13 7.65 10.90 7.56
C ALA A 13 8.75 10.18 8.37
N HIS A 14 8.56 8.88 8.60
CA HIS A 14 9.54 7.99 9.24
C HIS A 14 10.13 7.02 8.21
N LEU A 15 11.45 7.04 8.03
CA LEU A 15 12.13 6.12 7.12
C LEU A 15 12.50 4.82 7.85
N ILE A 16 12.00 3.69 7.38
CA ILE A 16 12.45 2.36 7.82
C ILE A 16 13.50 1.86 6.82
N ASP A 17 14.77 2.23 7.04
CA ASP A 17 15.90 1.73 6.25
C ASP A 17 16.23 0.28 6.64
N LEU A 18 16.25 -0.59 5.62
CA LEU A 18 16.58 -2.02 5.71
C LEU A 18 17.75 -2.41 4.79
N ASP A 19 18.34 -1.45 4.07
CA ASP A 19 19.31 -1.73 3.00
C ASP A 19 20.66 -2.19 3.54
N ARG A 20 21.03 -1.78 4.75
CA ARG A 20 22.21 -2.34 5.44
C ARG A 20 22.07 -3.84 5.72
N LEU A 21 20.85 -4.34 5.92
CA LEU A 21 20.62 -5.72 6.36
C LEU A 21 20.47 -6.73 5.22
N LYS A 22 20.05 -6.27 4.03
CA LYS A 22 19.90 -7.13 2.83
C LYS A 22 21.22 -7.75 2.36
N ARG A 23 22.36 -7.19 2.77
CA ARG A 23 23.71 -7.65 2.41
C ARG A 23 24.16 -8.91 3.17
N THR A 24 23.58 -9.21 4.34
CA THR A 24 24.06 -10.28 5.23
C THR A 24 23.06 -11.44 5.35
N CYS A 25 21.75 -11.16 5.34
CA CYS A 25 20.69 -12.16 5.37
C CYS A 25 19.60 -11.77 4.37
N ARG A 26 19.38 -12.62 3.37
CA ARG A 26 18.79 -12.17 2.11
C ARG A 26 17.35 -11.64 2.23
N PHE A 27 16.54 -12.10 3.20
CA PHE A 27 15.13 -11.66 3.31
C PHE A 27 14.49 -11.68 4.72
N VAL A 28 14.75 -12.69 5.56
CA VAL A 28 13.94 -12.92 6.79
C VAL A 28 14.24 -11.89 7.90
N LEU A 29 15.51 -11.72 8.27
CA LEU A 29 15.91 -10.78 9.32
C LEU A 29 15.52 -9.32 9.00
N PRO A 30 15.77 -8.78 7.78
CA PRO A 30 15.29 -7.44 7.42
C PRO A 30 13.76 -7.31 7.55
N MET A 31 13.01 -8.35 7.19
CA MET A 31 11.55 -8.35 7.29
C MET A 31 11.09 -8.27 8.75
N LEU A 32 11.66 -9.09 9.64
CA LEU A 32 11.31 -9.08 11.06
C LEU A 32 11.64 -7.74 11.72
N LEU A 33 12.80 -7.15 11.41
CA LEU A 33 13.15 -5.82 11.91
C LEU A 33 12.21 -4.72 11.39
N ALA A 34 11.77 -4.81 10.14
CA ALA A 34 10.79 -3.88 9.58
C ALA A 34 9.47 -3.93 10.35
N ILE A 35 8.98 -5.14 10.64
CA ILE A 35 7.76 -5.36 11.40
C ILE A 35 7.92 -4.85 12.83
N ALA A 36 9.05 -5.15 13.49
CA ALA A 36 9.32 -4.67 14.84
C ALA A 36 9.33 -3.14 14.91
N LYS A 37 10.03 -2.47 13.96
CA LYS A 37 10.02 -1.00 13.85
C LYS A 37 8.62 -0.46 13.61
N LEU A 38 7.81 -1.11 12.75
CA LEU A 38 6.44 -0.70 12.49
C LEU A 38 5.55 -0.84 13.73
N VAL A 39 5.67 -1.94 14.48
CA VAL A 39 4.95 -2.16 15.75
C VAL A 39 5.32 -1.11 16.79
N THR A 40 6.62 -0.81 16.95
CA THR A 40 7.09 0.24 17.86
C THR A 40 6.52 1.59 17.47
N LEU A 41 6.52 1.92 16.17
CA LEU A 41 5.96 3.18 15.68
C LEU A 41 4.45 3.28 15.95
N ILE A 42 3.70 2.21 15.63
CA ILE A 42 2.25 2.16 15.88
C ILE A 42 1.93 2.42 17.36
N ARG A 43 2.68 1.81 18.27
CA ARG A 43 2.46 1.96 19.72
C ARG A 43 2.90 3.35 20.23
N ARG A 44 4.06 3.83 19.78
CA ARG A 44 4.63 5.12 20.22
C ARG A 44 3.76 6.29 19.80
N GLU A 45 3.36 6.31 18.53
CA GLU A 45 2.55 7.40 17.95
C GLU A 45 1.04 7.20 18.19
N LYS A 46 0.64 6.12 18.88
CA LYS A 46 -0.76 5.78 19.17
C LYS A 46 -1.64 5.74 17.91
N ILE A 47 -1.18 5.03 16.89
CA ILE A 47 -1.87 4.94 15.60
C ILE A 47 -3.16 4.12 15.72
N ASP A 48 -4.30 4.68 15.30
CA ASP A 48 -5.60 4.01 15.31
C ASP A 48 -5.93 3.23 14.04
N ILE A 49 -5.31 3.61 12.91
CA ILE A 49 -5.54 3.00 11.60
C ILE A 49 -4.22 2.95 10.83
N VAL A 50 -3.90 1.76 10.28
CA VAL A 50 -2.77 1.61 9.35
C VAL A 50 -3.29 1.65 7.92
N HIS A 51 -2.82 2.59 7.11
CA HIS A 51 -3.15 2.66 5.69
C HIS A 51 -1.99 2.12 4.83
N ALA A 52 -2.20 0.99 4.17
CA ALA A 52 -1.20 0.33 3.34
C ALA A 52 -1.41 0.65 1.84
N ASN A 53 -0.54 1.48 1.26
CA ASN A 53 -0.66 1.97 -0.11
C ASN A 53 -0.13 1.03 -1.22
N SER A 54 0.20 -0.23 -0.87
CA SER A 54 0.62 -1.24 -1.85
C SER A 54 0.44 -2.64 -1.29
N LEU A 55 0.43 -3.65 -2.17
CA LEU A 55 0.36 -5.04 -1.73
C LEU A 55 1.59 -5.45 -0.89
N TRP A 56 2.76 -4.89 -1.18
CA TRP A 56 3.96 -5.15 -0.38
C TRP A 56 3.82 -4.55 1.01
N ALA A 57 3.44 -3.27 1.11
CA ALA A 57 3.18 -2.61 2.38
C ALA A 57 2.12 -3.37 3.19
N LEU A 58 1.07 -3.85 2.52
CA LEU A 58 -0.01 -4.60 3.14
C LEU A 58 0.48 -5.87 3.84
N LYS A 59 1.49 -6.57 3.31
CA LYS A 59 2.05 -7.77 3.97
C LYS A 59 2.69 -7.42 5.32
N PHE A 60 3.51 -6.38 5.38
CA PHE A 60 4.14 -5.92 6.62
C PHE A 60 3.08 -5.39 7.60
N CYS A 61 2.17 -4.57 7.10
CA CYS A 61 1.10 -3.97 7.89
C CYS A 61 0.14 -5.01 8.45
N THR A 62 -0.14 -6.09 7.72
CA THR A 62 -1.00 -7.18 8.20
C THR A 62 -0.38 -7.84 9.43
N ILE A 63 0.93 -8.10 9.42
CA ILE A 63 1.61 -8.71 10.57
C ILE A 63 1.67 -7.72 11.74
N ALA A 64 2.02 -6.46 11.48
CA ALA A 64 2.04 -5.44 12.53
C ALA A 64 0.65 -5.19 13.13
N SER A 65 -0.41 -5.24 12.32
CA SER A 65 -1.82 -5.15 12.73
C SER A 65 -2.23 -6.33 13.62
N LEU A 66 -1.78 -7.54 13.30
CA LEU A 66 -2.01 -8.72 14.14
C LEU A 66 -1.38 -8.56 15.53
N ILE A 67 -0.19 -7.96 15.61
CA ILE A 67 0.56 -7.77 16.87
C ILE A 67 0.00 -6.61 17.70
N THR A 68 -0.51 -5.57 17.04
CA THR A 68 -0.95 -4.31 17.70
C THR A 68 -2.45 -4.23 17.92
N GLY A 69 -3.24 -5.04 17.23
CA GLY A 69 -4.71 -4.94 17.20
C GLY A 69 -5.24 -3.82 16.32
N VAL A 70 -4.37 -2.96 15.78
CA VAL A 70 -4.74 -1.79 14.98
C VAL A 70 -5.20 -2.23 13.58
N PRO A 71 -6.40 -1.83 13.12
CA PRO A 71 -6.92 -2.28 11.82
C PRO A 71 -6.13 -1.70 10.64
N THR A 72 -6.00 -2.51 9.58
CA THR A 72 -5.39 -2.07 8.31
C THR A 72 -6.44 -1.79 7.24
N VAL A 73 -6.31 -0.65 6.56
CA VAL A 73 -6.96 -0.34 5.29
C VAL A 73 -5.94 -0.50 4.18
N ALA A 74 -6.27 -1.20 3.10
CA ALA A 74 -5.38 -1.38 1.96
C ALA A 74 -5.83 -0.48 0.81
N MET A 75 -4.92 0.25 0.18
CA MET A 75 -5.15 0.88 -1.13
C MET A 75 -4.28 0.17 -2.16
N ILE A 76 -4.94 -0.47 -3.12
CA ILE A 76 -4.26 -1.20 -4.19
C ILE A 76 -4.40 -0.37 -5.46
N HIS A 77 -3.26 -0.05 -6.07
CA HIS A 77 -3.20 0.75 -7.30
C HIS A 77 -3.03 -0.10 -8.55
N ALA A 78 -2.39 -1.26 -8.41
CA ALA A 78 -2.12 -2.15 -9.53
C ALA A 78 -2.05 -3.59 -9.07
N TYR A 79 -2.49 -4.48 -9.94
CA TYR A 79 -2.39 -5.92 -9.73
C TYR A 79 -1.02 -6.43 -10.22
N PRO A 80 -0.15 -6.96 -9.33
CA PRO A 80 1.18 -7.37 -9.75
C PRO A 80 1.12 -8.62 -10.64
N LYS A 81 1.67 -8.53 -11.86
CA LYS A 81 1.83 -9.68 -12.77
C LYS A 81 2.95 -10.60 -12.24
N ILE A 82 2.60 -11.76 -11.69
CA ILE A 82 3.59 -12.74 -11.20
C ILE A 82 3.99 -13.68 -12.33
N HIS A 83 5.26 -13.62 -12.74
CA HIS A 83 5.76 -14.37 -13.91
C HIS A 83 6.29 -15.78 -13.56
N SER A 84 6.60 -16.06 -12.28
CA SER A 84 7.14 -17.35 -11.82
C SER A 84 6.06 -18.26 -11.23
N ARG A 85 5.87 -19.48 -11.80
CA ARG A 85 4.83 -20.45 -11.38
C ARG A 85 4.99 -20.93 -9.94
N VAL A 86 6.22 -21.21 -9.49
CA VAL A 86 6.48 -21.73 -8.13
C VAL A 86 6.26 -20.65 -7.06
N LYS A 87 6.74 -19.42 -7.31
CA LYS A 87 6.46 -18.29 -6.41
C LYS A 87 4.99 -17.87 -6.46
N ARG A 88 4.27 -18.20 -7.53
CA ARG A 88 2.86 -17.82 -7.71
C ARG A 88 1.99 -18.30 -6.56
N MET A 89 2.10 -19.56 -6.14
CA MET A 89 1.22 -20.12 -5.10
C MET A 89 1.42 -19.44 -3.74
N PHE A 90 2.67 -19.32 -3.28
CA PHE A 90 2.98 -18.62 -2.04
C PHE A 90 2.49 -17.16 -2.07
N HIS A 91 2.68 -16.47 -3.19
CA HIS A 91 2.20 -15.10 -3.36
C HIS A 91 0.66 -15.00 -3.41
N ILE A 92 -0.04 -16.00 -3.98
CA ILE A 92 -1.50 -16.10 -3.96
C ILE A 92 -2.01 -16.29 -2.54
N LEU A 93 -1.45 -17.25 -1.80
CA LEU A 93 -1.91 -17.55 -0.45
C LEU A 93 -1.67 -16.36 0.49
N THR A 94 -0.48 -15.77 0.43
CA THR A 94 -0.13 -14.61 1.28
C THR A 94 -0.99 -13.39 0.97
N ARG A 95 -1.26 -13.06 -0.30
CA ARG A 95 -2.11 -11.90 -0.64
C ARG A 95 -3.57 -12.13 -0.24
N ARG A 96 -4.11 -13.32 -0.47
CA ARG A 96 -5.50 -13.66 -0.06
C ARG A 96 -5.67 -13.57 1.44
N PHE A 97 -4.69 -14.06 2.20
CA PHE A 97 -4.66 -13.89 3.65
C PHE A 97 -4.68 -12.41 4.05
N CYS A 98 -3.84 -11.59 3.42
CA CYS A 98 -3.79 -10.15 3.66
C CYS A 98 -5.13 -9.45 3.33
N TYR A 99 -5.76 -9.75 2.20
CA TYR A 99 -7.06 -9.18 1.83
C TYR A 99 -8.17 -9.54 2.83
N ARG A 100 -8.18 -10.80 3.28
CA ARG A 100 -9.13 -11.24 4.31
C ARG A 100 -8.88 -10.53 5.64
N ARG A 101 -7.63 -10.20 5.97
CA ARG A 101 -7.29 -9.56 7.25
C ARG A 101 -7.47 -8.03 7.24
N ALA A 102 -7.37 -7.39 6.09
CA ALA A 102 -7.70 -5.98 5.94
C ALA A 102 -9.14 -5.69 6.41
N LYS A 103 -9.34 -4.54 7.07
CA LYS A 103 -10.67 -4.06 7.48
C LYS A 103 -11.45 -3.54 6.27
N ARG A 104 -10.77 -2.84 5.37
CA ARG A 104 -11.27 -2.36 4.08
C ARG A 104 -10.17 -2.40 3.02
N ILE A 105 -10.57 -2.53 1.76
CA ILE A 105 -9.72 -2.48 0.59
C ILE A 105 -10.28 -1.43 -0.34
N VAL A 106 -9.48 -0.42 -0.66
CA VAL A 106 -9.79 0.67 -1.58
C VAL A 106 -9.24 0.28 -2.96
N ALA A 107 -10.14 0.21 -3.93
CA ALA A 107 -9.83 0.08 -5.35
C ALA A 107 -10.05 1.43 -6.04
N VAL A 108 -9.15 1.80 -6.96
CA VAL A 108 -9.25 3.08 -7.69
C VAL A 108 -10.23 3.04 -8.87
N SER A 109 -10.76 1.87 -9.22
CA SER A 109 -11.72 1.69 -10.30
C SER A 109 -12.58 0.45 -10.11
N ASN A 110 -13.73 0.38 -10.81
CA ASN A 110 -14.55 -0.84 -10.85
C ASN A 110 -13.78 -2.02 -11.44
N ALA A 111 -13.02 -1.81 -12.52
CA ALA A 111 -12.19 -2.85 -13.11
C ALA A 111 -11.19 -3.46 -12.10
N LEU A 112 -10.61 -2.61 -11.23
CA LEU A 112 -9.71 -3.10 -10.19
C LEU A 112 -10.46 -3.81 -9.07
N LYS A 113 -11.65 -3.34 -8.69
CA LYS A 113 -12.52 -4.07 -7.75
C LYS A 113 -12.83 -5.46 -8.27
N ASP A 114 -13.22 -5.59 -9.53
CA ASP A 114 -13.55 -6.87 -10.15
C ASP A 114 -12.33 -7.80 -10.18
N ALA A 115 -11.15 -7.27 -10.51
CA ALA A 115 -9.90 -8.02 -10.46
C ALA A 115 -9.53 -8.49 -9.04
N LEU A 116 -9.74 -7.66 -8.01
CA LEU A 116 -9.51 -8.01 -6.61
C LEU A 116 -10.49 -9.10 -6.14
N VAL A 117 -11.76 -9.00 -6.50
CA VAL A 117 -12.79 -9.99 -6.16
C VAL A 117 -12.51 -11.32 -6.86
N ALA A 118 -12.16 -11.31 -8.14
CA ALA A 118 -11.71 -12.49 -8.87
C ALA A 118 -10.47 -13.12 -8.20
N ASP A 119 -9.64 -12.31 -7.55
CA ASP A 119 -8.50 -12.74 -6.75
C ASP A 119 -8.84 -13.09 -5.28
N ASN A 120 -10.12 -13.34 -4.97
CA ASN A 120 -10.62 -13.75 -3.66
C ASN A 120 -10.46 -12.69 -2.55
N ALA A 121 -10.38 -11.41 -2.90
CA ALA A 121 -10.69 -10.36 -1.94
C ALA A 121 -12.18 -10.43 -1.56
N PRO A 122 -12.56 -10.34 -0.27
CA PRO A 122 -13.97 -10.38 0.12
C PRO A 122 -14.72 -9.17 -0.48
N PRO A 123 -15.77 -9.36 -1.31
CA PRO A 123 -16.46 -8.25 -1.99
C PRO A 123 -16.99 -7.20 -1.01
N THR A 124 -17.48 -7.65 0.15
CA THR A 124 -17.99 -6.80 1.23
C THR A 124 -16.94 -5.89 1.87
N LYS A 125 -15.65 -6.11 1.58
CA LYS A 125 -14.53 -5.29 2.07
C LYS A 125 -13.96 -4.36 1.01
N VAL A 126 -14.30 -4.56 -0.27
CA VAL A 126 -13.76 -3.77 -1.38
C VAL A 126 -14.68 -2.60 -1.70
N ILE A 127 -14.16 -1.39 -1.56
CA ILE A 127 -14.82 -0.13 -1.92
C ILE A 127 -14.08 0.54 -3.07
N VAL A 128 -14.79 1.27 -3.92
CA VAL A 128 -14.19 2.02 -5.02
C VAL A 128 -14.09 3.49 -4.63
N ILE A 129 -12.87 4.03 -4.64
CA ILE A 129 -12.60 5.46 -4.46
C ILE A 129 -11.64 5.87 -5.60
N PRO A 130 -12.12 6.58 -6.63
CA PRO A 130 -11.27 7.07 -7.72
C PRO A 130 -10.18 8.02 -7.21
N ASN A 131 -9.08 8.10 -7.96
CA ASN A 131 -8.04 9.09 -7.67
C ASN A 131 -8.59 10.50 -7.88
N GLY A 132 -8.30 11.40 -6.92
CA GLY A 132 -8.54 12.83 -7.09
C GLY A 132 -7.53 13.45 -8.04
N VAL A 133 -7.97 14.48 -8.76
CA VAL A 133 -7.13 15.33 -9.62
C VAL A 133 -7.44 16.78 -9.32
N GLU A 134 -6.43 17.66 -9.36
CA GLU A 134 -6.62 19.11 -9.22
C GLU A 134 -7.31 19.63 -10.49
N ALA A 135 -8.58 20.03 -10.36
CA ALA A 135 -9.39 20.44 -11.51
C ALA A 135 -8.84 21.72 -12.16
N GLU A 136 -8.25 22.60 -11.36
CA GLU A 136 -7.71 23.90 -11.75
C GLU A 136 -6.59 23.77 -12.79
N TRP A 137 -5.82 22.68 -12.78
CA TRP A 137 -4.76 22.44 -13.75
C TRP A 137 -5.32 22.28 -15.17
N PHE A 138 -6.46 21.61 -15.30
CA PHE A 138 -7.10 21.36 -16.59
C PHE A 138 -7.85 22.58 -17.12
N VAL A 139 -8.41 23.41 -16.23
CA VAL A 139 -9.05 24.68 -16.63
C VAL A 139 -8.04 25.65 -17.25
N ARG A 140 -6.82 25.74 -16.68
CA ARG A 140 -5.76 26.60 -17.22
C ARG A 140 -5.24 26.13 -18.58
N SER A 141 -5.10 24.83 -18.79
CA SER A 141 -4.66 24.27 -20.08
C SER A 141 -5.68 24.45 -21.20
N ALA A 142 -6.98 24.46 -20.88
CA ALA A 142 -8.05 24.72 -21.87
C ALA A 142 -8.14 26.20 -22.30
N GLN A 143 -7.55 27.12 -21.52
CA GLN A 143 -7.55 28.56 -21.79
C GLN A 143 -6.30 29.04 -22.53
N GLN A 144 -5.29 28.19 -22.74
CA GLN A 144 -4.15 28.52 -23.60
C GLN A 144 -4.55 28.27 -25.06
N PRO A 145 -4.50 29.29 -25.94
CA PRO A 145 -4.78 29.09 -27.37
C PRO A 145 -3.81 28.07 -27.96
N ALA A 146 -4.32 27.21 -28.84
CA ALA A 146 -3.61 26.09 -29.47
C ALA A 146 -2.56 26.55 -30.51
N ASP A 147 -1.93 27.70 -30.32
CA ASP A 147 -0.97 28.29 -31.25
C ASP A 147 0.47 27.91 -30.85
N ARG A 148 0.76 26.61 -30.87
CA ARG A 148 2.15 26.08 -30.92
C ARG A 148 2.18 24.76 -31.69
N VAL A 149 2.08 24.83 -33.01
CA VAL A 149 2.66 23.88 -33.96
C VAL A 149 3.31 24.67 -35.08
#